data_AF-A0A7C5FPU7-F1
#
_entry.id   AF-A0A7C5FPU7-F1
#
_cell.length_a   1.000
_cell.length_b   1.000
_cell.length_c   1.000
_cell.angle_alpha   90.00
_cell.angle_beta   90.00
_cell.angle_gamma   90.00
#
_symmetry.space_group_name_H-M   'P 1'
#
loop_
_entity.id
_entity.type
_entity.pdbx_description
1 polymer ?
#
loop_
_entity_poly.entity_id
_entity_poly.type
_entity_poly.pdbx_seq_one_letter_code
_entity_poly.pdbx_strand_id
1 'polypeptide(L)'
;GIPDLGMTSLDNVLTDVRRITSASTLPLLVDIDTGWGSAFNISRTIKEMSNAGAAGVHIEDQIQTKRCGHRPGKEIVSQSEMVDRIKAAVNARTDDLVIMARTDALAVAGMDAAIERAIACVEAGADMIFPEAMNTLEQYRCFVDAVGVPVLANITEFGATPLFTTDELNSVGVKLALYPLSAFRAMNAAALNVYQTLLNNGTQQPALKQMQTREELYEFLDYHHYEQKLDALFEKGKEFKEAKQPSEI
;
A
#
# COMPACT_ATOMS: atom_id res chain seq x y z
N GLY A 1 -10.35 -10.30 -6.67
CA GLY A 1 -9.86 -11.19 -7.73
C GLY A 1 -10.26 -10.68 -9.10
N ILE A 2 -9.97 -9.41 -9.39
CA ILE A 2 -10.14 -8.78 -10.70
C ILE A 2 -8.76 -8.30 -11.17
N PRO A 3 -8.52 -8.19 -12.48
CA PRO A 3 -7.26 -7.66 -12.99
C PRO A 3 -7.04 -6.19 -12.60
N ASP A 4 -5.77 -5.81 -12.46
CA ASP A 4 -5.34 -4.41 -12.26
C ASP A 4 -5.41 -3.61 -13.58
N LEU A 5 -6.63 -3.21 -13.94
CA LEU A 5 -6.97 -2.47 -15.16
C LEU A 5 -7.92 -1.29 -14.85
N GLY A 6 -7.72 -0.63 -13.70
CA GLY A 6 -8.54 0.51 -13.28
C GLY A 6 -10.01 0.14 -12.98
N MET A 7 -10.25 -1.11 -12.58
CA MET A 7 -11.61 -1.62 -12.28
C MET A 7 -12.03 -1.41 -10.81
N THR A 8 -11.09 -1.08 -9.94
CA THR A 8 -11.33 -0.76 -8.54
C THR A 8 -11.94 0.64 -8.42
N SER A 9 -12.79 0.84 -7.42
CA SER A 9 -13.28 2.16 -7.02
C SER A 9 -12.57 2.67 -5.77
N LEU A 10 -12.68 3.98 -5.52
CA LEU A 10 -12.29 4.60 -4.27
C LEU A 10 -12.83 3.83 -3.04
N ASP A 11 -14.11 3.42 -3.06
CA ASP A 11 -14.73 2.72 -1.94
C ASP A 11 -14.16 1.31 -1.71
N ASN A 12 -13.70 0.63 -2.77
CA ASN A 12 -12.99 -0.65 -2.62
C ASN A 12 -11.69 -0.45 -1.83
N VAL A 13 -10.89 0.55 -2.21
CA VAL A 13 -9.60 0.82 -1.54
C VAL A 13 -9.82 1.34 -0.12
N LEU A 14 -10.76 2.26 0.10
CA LEU A 14 -11.08 2.79 1.44
C LEU A 14 -11.52 1.70 2.41
N THR A 15 -12.22 0.68 1.93
CA THR A 15 -12.64 -0.45 2.78
C THR A 15 -11.43 -1.17 3.35
N ASP A 16 -10.40 -1.41 2.54
CA ASP A 16 -9.19 -2.10 2.99
C ASP A 16 -8.26 -1.19 3.79
N VAL A 17 -8.16 0.10 3.45
CA VAL A 17 -7.43 1.09 4.27
C VAL A 17 -7.98 1.11 5.70
N ARG A 18 -9.30 1.23 5.87
CA ARG A 18 -9.93 1.24 7.21
C ARG A 18 -9.68 -0.06 7.99
N ARG A 19 -9.66 -1.21 7.32
CA ARG A 19 -9.35 -2.50 7.95
C ARG A 19 -7.91 -2.56 8.44
N ILE A 20 -6.96 -2.07 7.64
CA ILE A 20 -5.53 -2.09 7.98
C ILE A 20 -5.23 -1.09 9.09
N THR A 21 -5.68 0.16 8.96
CA THR A 21 -5.37 1.24 9.91
C THR A 21 -6.09 1.10 11.25
N SER A 22 -7.19 0.34 11.32
CA SER A 22 -7.82 -0.02 12.59
C SER A 22 -7.12 -1.17 13.32
N ALA A 23 -6.36 -2.00 12.60
CA ALA A 23 -5.66 -3.16 13.16
C ALA A 23 -4.17 -2.90 13.42
N SER A 24 -3.56 -1.89 12.78
CA SER A 24 -2.13 -1.58 12.86
C SER A 24 -1.90 -0.09 13.04
N THR A 25 -0.91 0.26 13.86
CA THR A 25 -0.44 1.64 14.07
C THR A 25 0.70 2.05 13.12
N LEU A 26 1.18 1.13 12.28
CA LEU A 26 2.20 1.44 11.28
C LEU A 26 1.64 2.38 10.19
N PRO A 27 2.43 3.35 9.71
CA PRO A 27 1.99 4.27 8.67
C PRO A 27 1.74 3.53 7.35
N LEU A 28 0.55 3.74 6.76
CA LEU A 28 0.14 3.09 5.52
C LEU A 28 0.28 4.04 4.32
N LEU A 29 1.09 3.66 3.33
CA LEU A 29 1.14 4.28 2.01
C LEU A 29 0.16 3.56 1.07
N VAL A 30 -0.67 4.32 0.35
CA VAL A 30 -1.77 3.77 -0.46
C VAL A 30 -1.62 4.16 -1.94
N ASP A 31 -1.74 3.19 -2.83
CA ASP A 31 -1.92 3.43 -4.27
C ASP A 31 -3.34 3.95 -4.54
N ILE A 32 -3.45 5.15 -5.11
CA ILE A 32 -4.74 5.75 -5.47
C ILE A 32 -4.95 5.87 -6.98
N ASP A 33 -4.19 5.13 -7.77
CA ASP A 33 -4.20 5.18 -9.23
C ASP A 33 -4.06 6.64 -9.72
N THR A 34 -5.05 7.11 -10.49
CA THR A 34 -5.15 8.46 -11.02
C THR A 34 -6.06 9.37 -10.17
N GLY A 35 -6.50 8.90 -8.99
CA GLY A 35 -7.44 9.60 -8.10
C GLY A 35 -8.92 9.54 -8.54
N TRP A 36 -9.27 8.54 -9.35
CA TRP A 36 -10.64 8.18 -9.77
C TRP A 36 -11.47 9.33 -10.37
N GLY A 37 -10.87 10.22 -11.17
CA GLY A 37 -11.59 11.17 -12.01
C GLY A 37 -10.96 12.55 -12.08
N SER A 38 -11.80 13.59 -12.05
CA SER A 38 -11.40 15.00 -12.14
C SER A 38 -10.72 15.52 -10.88
N ALA A 39 -10.29 16.79 -10.89
CA ALA A 39 -9.74 17.49 -9.72
C ALA A 39 -10.65 17.40 -8.47
N PHE A 40 -11.99 17.41 -8.64
CA PHE A 40 -12.93 17.24 -7.52
C PHE A 40 -12.92 15.80 -6.97
N ASN A 41 -12.73 14.81 -7.82
CA ASN A 41 -12.61 13.40 -7.43
C ASN A 41 -11.30 13.15 -6.69
N ILE A 42 -10.20 13.73 -7.17
CA ILE A 42 -8.90 13.70 -6.49
C ILE A 42 -9.02 14.36 -5.12
N SER A 43 -9.65 15.54 -5.05
CA SER A 43 -9.85 16.24 -3.78
C SER A 43 -10.66 15.42 -2.77
N ARG A 44 -11.73 14.75 -3.22
CA ARG A 44 -12.50 13.83 -2.38
C ARG A 44 -11.65 12.64 -1.94
N THR A 45 -10.89 12.05 -2.85
CA THR A 45 -10.00 10.92 -2.58
C THR A 45 -9.00 11.23 -1.47
N ILE A 46 -8.31 12.38 -1.55
CA ILE A 46 -7.33 12.79 -0.55
C ILE A 46 -7.97 12.92 0.84
N LYS A 47 -9.11 13.59 0.93
CA LYS A 47 -9.83 13.76 2.21
C LYS A 47 -10.28 12.43 2.80
N GLU A 48 -10.86 11.56 1.97
CA GLU A 48 -11.32 10.25 2.43
C GLU A 48 -10.17 9.33 2.85
N MET A 49 -9.03 9.37 2.17
CA MET A 49 -7.84 8.61 2.55
C MET A 49 -7.26 9.08 3.89
N SER A 50 -7.17 10.40 4.08
CA SER A 50 -6.76 10.99 5.36
C SER A 50 -7.71 10.56 6.49
N ASN A 51 -9.02 10.70 6.27
CA ASN A 51 -10.06 10.29 7.23
C ASN A 51 -10.04 8.78 7.54
N ALA A 52 -9.62 7.95 6.59
CA ALA A 52 -9.48 6.51 6.77
C ALA A 52 -8.18 6.12 7.51
N GLY A 53 -7.29 7.08 7.78
CA GLY A 53 -6.05 6.88 8.52
C GLY A 53 -4.84 6.53 7.66
N ALA A 54 -4.88 6.75 6.34
CA ALA A 54 -3.69 6.61 5.51
C ALA A 54 -2.63 7.64 5.93
N ALA A 55 -1.35 7.26 5.91
CA ALA A 55 -0.24 8.15 6.22
C ALA A 55 0.31 8.84 4.95
N GLY A 56 0.11 8.20 3.79
CA GLY A 56 0.45 8.78 2.51
C GLY A 56 -0.29 8.11 1.37
N VAL A 57 -0.29 8.76 0.22
CA VAL A 57 -0.82 8.23 -1.03
C VAL A 57 0.17 8.46 -2.16
N HIS A 58 0.11 7.63 -3.20
CA HIS A 58 0.74 7.96 -4.48
C HIS A 58 -0.28 8.01 -5.62
N ILE A 59 -0.18 9.05 -6.44
CA ILE A 59 -1.01 9.29 -7.63
C ILE A 59 -0.13 9.28 -8.89
N GLU A 60 -0.63 8.71 -9.98
CA GLU A 60 0.16 8.46 -11.19
C GLU A 60 -0.27 9.28 -12.43
N ASP A 61 0.65 9.37 -13.38
CA ASP A 61 0.51 10.13 -14.64
C ASP A 61 -0.06 9.31 -15.80
N GLN A 62 -0.56 8.10 -15.55
CA GLN A 62 -1.25 7.33 -16.58
C GLN A 62 -2.59 7.95 -16.98
N ILE A 63 -3.05 7.63 -18.19
CA ILE A 63 -4.46 7.86 -18.58
C ILE A 63 -5.39 7.04 -17.66
N GLN A 64 -6.66 7.42 -17.58
CA GLN A 64 -7.61 6.78 -16.65
C GLN A 64 -7.78 5.26 -16.88
N THR A 65 -7.73 4.81 -18.14
CA THR A 65 -7.62 3.39 -18.49
C THR A 65 -6.19 2.88 -18.31
N LYS A 66 -5.70 2.95 -17.07
CA LYS A 66 -4.32 2.62 -16.71
C LYS A 66 -3.99 1.14 -16.93
N ARG A 67 -2.70 0.83 -16.92
CA ARG A 67 -2.15 -0.54 -16.93
C ARG A 67 -1.08 -0.66 -15.84
N CYS A 68 -0.80 -1.90 -15.43
CA CYS A 68 0.34 -2.18 -14.55
C CYS A 68 1.66 -1.63 -15.15
N GLY A 69 2.46 -0.94 -14.33
CA GLY A 69 3.69 -0.24 -14.72
C GLY A 69 4.77 -1.09 -15.40
N HIS A 70 4.75 -2.42 -15.21
CA HIS A 70 5.69 -3.34 -15.86
C HIS A 70 5.15 -3.98 -17.16
N ARG A 71 4.01 -3.54 -17.70
CA ARG A 71 3.45 -4.03 -18.97
C ARG A 71 3.67 -3.04 -20.13
N PRO A 72 3.77 -3.52 -21.38
CA PRO A 72 3.89 -2.65 -22.56
C PRO A 72 2.57 -1.93 -22.92
N GLY A 73 2.69 -0.84 -23.68
CA GLY A 73 1.56 -0.06 -24.19
C GLY A 73 0.92 0.84 -23.12
N LYS A 74 1.75 1.45 -22.27
CA LYS A 74 1.32 2.46 -21.30
C LYS A 74 1.14 3.79 -22.00
N GLU A 75 0.11 4.52 -21.61
CA GLU A 75 -0.17 5.87 -22.08
C GLU A 75 -0.19 6.79 -20.86
N ILE A 76 0.55 7.88 -20.95
CA ILE A 76 0.63 8.90 -19.91
C ILE A 76 -0.02 10.18 -20.39
N VAL A 77 -0.57 10.94 -19.46
CA VAL A 77 -1.14 12.26 -19.74
C VAL A 77 -0.06 13.30 -19.94
N SER A 78 -0.43 14.49 -20.40
CA SER A 78 0.49 15.62 -20.50
C SER A 78 1.13 15.97 -19.15
N GLN A 79 2.28 16.65 -19.16
CA GLN A 79 2.94 17.09 -17.92
C GLN A 79 2.04 18.08 -17.16
N SER A 80 1.40 19.00 -17.88
CA SER A 80 0.46 19.95 -17.30
C SER A 80 -0.70 19.26 -16.60
N GLU A 81 -1.26 18.21 -17.19
CA GLU A 81 -2.36 17.47 -16.55
C GLU A 81 -1.91 16.77 -15.27
N MET A 82 -0.74 16.13 -15.26
CA MET A 82 -0.21 15.53 -14.04
C MET A 82 0.07 16.57 -12.96
N VAL A 83 0.63 17.72 -13.33
CA VAL A 83 0.83 18.86 -12.44
C VAL A 83 -0.50 19.33 -11.84
N ASP A 84 -1.57 19.40 -12.63
CA ASP A 84 -2.91 19.77 -12.14
C ASP A 84 -3.48 18.73 -11.17
N ARG A 85 -3.22 17.43 -11.39
CA ARG A 85 -3.58 16.36 -10.44
C ARG A 85 -2.87 16.54 -9.09
N ILE A 86 -1.56 16.81 -9.12
CA ILE A 86 -0.77 17.06 -7.91
C ILE A 86 -1.28 18.30 -7.17
N LYS A 87 -1.51 19.41 -7.88
CA LYS A 87 -2.08 20.63 -7.28
C LYS A 87 -3.44 20.37 -6.63
N ALA A 88 -4.31 19.60 -7.28
CA ALA A 88 -5.61 19.22 -6.71
C ALA A 88 -5.44 18.36 -5.44
N ALA A 89 -4.51 17.41 -5.45
CA ALA A 89 -4.24 16.57 -4.29
C ALA A 89 -3.69 17.39 -3.11
N VAL A 90 -2.67 18.22 -3.37
CA VAL A 90 -2.03 19.09 -2.38
C VAL A 90 -3.01 20.11 -1.80
N ASN A 91 -3.88 20.70 -2.63
CA ASN A 91 -4.88 21.66 -2.16
C ASN A 91 -5.95 21.02 -1.25
N ALA A 92 -6.25 19.75 -1.46
CA ALA A 92 -7.26 19.02 -0.68
C ALA A 92 -6.74 18.42 0.62
N ARG A 93 -5.41 18.43 0.84
CA ARG A 93 -4.73 17.93 2.02
C ARG A 93 -5.21 18.66 3.28
N THR A 94 -5.70 17.91 4.26
CA THR A 94 -6.19 18.45 5.55
C THR A 94 -5.19 18.26 6.70
N ASP A 95 -4.33 17.24 6.61
CA ASP A 95 -3.39 16.80 7.66
C ASP A 95 -1.98 16.57 7.07
N ASP A 96 -1.06 15.95 7.83
CA ASP A 96 0.29 15.60 7.40
C ASP A 96 0.36 14.44 6.37
N LEU A 97 -0.72 14.23 5.59
CA LEU A 97 -0.78 13.19 4.56
C LEU A 97 0.29 13.46 3.49
N VAL A 98 1.18 12.50 3.30
CA VAL A 98 2.22 12.54 2.26
C VAL A 98 1.58 12.35 0.89
N ILE A 99 1.86 13.26 -0.05
CA ILE A 99 1.46 13.15 -1.46
C ILE A 99 2.69 12.78 -2.30
N MET A 100 2.74 11.54 -2.76
CA MET A 100 3.80 11.05 -3.64
C MET A 100 3.34 11.10 -5.10
N ALA A 101 4.17 11.64 -5.99
CA ALA A 101 3.91 11.57 -7.43
C ALA A 101 4.60 10.34 -8.01
N ARG A 102 3.83 9.49 -8.68
CA ARG A 102 4.33 8.36 -9.47
C ARG A 102 4.40 8.77 -10.94
N THR A 103 5.50 8.41 -11.61
CA THR A 103 5.63 8.60 -13.05
C THR A 103 6.01 7.31 -13.77
N ASP A 104 5.26 6.99 -14.82
CA ASP A 104 5.50 5.87 -15.74
C ASP A 104 6.27 6.31 -17.01
N ALA A 105 6.73 7.56 -17.04
CA ALA A 105 7.28 8.21 -18.23
C ALA A 105 8.61 7.63 -18.73
N LEU A 106 9.42 6.98 -17.89
CA LEU A 106 10.70 6.42 -18.32
C LEU A 106 10.54 5.44 -19.50
N ALA A 107 9.55 4.56 -19.42
CA ALA A 107 9.29 3.55 -20.44
C ALA A 107 8.63 4.11 -21.71
N VAL A 108 8.11 5.35 -21.66
CA VAL A 108 7.33 5.96 -22.74
C VAL A 108 8.13 7.05 -23.47
N ALA A 109 8.79 7.92 -22.70
CA ALA A 109 9.43 9.14 -23.18
C ALA A 109 10.94 9.20 -22.87
N GLY A 110 11.48 8.22 -22.15
CA GLY A 110 12.90 8.17 -21.78
C GLY A 110 13.24 8.95 -20.51
N MET A 111 14.54 8.94 -20.17
CA MET A 111 15.04 9.40 -18.88
C MET A 111 14.83 10.89 -18.62
N ASP A 112 15.28 11.74 -19.56
CA ASP A 112 15.27 13.20 -19.38
C ASP A 112 13.84 13.73 -19.22
N ALA A 113 12.90 13.25 -20.05
CA ALA A 113 11.49 13.62 -19.97
C ALA A 113 10.83 13.15 -18.66
N ALA A 114 11.25 12.00 -18.12
CA ALA A 114 10.75 11.50 -16.85
C ALA A 114 11.27 12.32 -15.65
N ILE A 115 12.54 12.76 -15.70
CA ILE A 115 13.12 13.67 -14.70
C ILE A 115 12.44 15.04 -14.76
N GLU A 116 12.31 15.65 -15.94
CA GLU A 116 11.65 16.95 -16.12
C GLU A 116 10.23 16.94 -15.53
N ARG A 117 9.48 15.86 -15.81
CA ARG A 117 8.15 15.65 -15.26
C ARG A 117 8.16 15.50 -13.74
N ALA A 118 9.10 14.74 -13.19
CA ALA A 118 9.20 14.56 -11.74
C ALA A 118 9.51 15.88 -11.03
N ILE A 119 10.44 16.68 -11.56
CA ILE A 119 10.74 18.03 -11.06
C ILE A 119 9.47 18.89 -11.07
N ALA A 120 8.72 18.91 -12.17
CA ALA A 120 7.47 19.67 -12.25
C ALA A 120 6.42 19.20 -11.23
N CYS A 121 6.37 17.91 -10.90
CA CYS A 121 5.51 17.39 -9.84
C CYS A 121 5.97 17.84 -8.44
N VAL A 122 7.27 17.87 -8.18
CA VAL A 122 7.84 18.42 -6.93
C VAL A 122 7.52 19.90 -6.79
N GLU A 123 7.73 20.70 -7.86
CA GLU A 123 7.37 22.12 -7.88
C GLU A 123 5.87 22.36 -7.66
N ALA A 124 5.02 21.41 -8.09
CA ALA A 124 3.58 21.43 -7.84
C ALA A 124 3.18 21.05 -6.40
N GLY A 125 4.13 20.55 -5.60
CA GLY A 125 3.96 20.24 -4.17
C GLY A 125 3.97 18.75 -3.83
N ALA A 126 4.42 17.85 -4.72
CA ALA A 126 4.63 16.46 -4.36
C ALA A 126 5.76 16.33 -3.33
N ASP A 127 5.50 15.61 -2.24
CA ASP A 127 6.44 15.45 -1.12
C ASP A 127 7.50 14.36 -1.39
N MET A 128 7.20 13.42 -2.30
CA MET A 128 8.07 12.30 -2.68
C MET A 128 7.83 11.90 -4.15
N ILE A 129 8.80 11.19 -4.74
CA ILE A 129 8.73 10.69 -6.11
C ILE A 129 8.85 9.16 -6.18
N PHE A 130 8.00 8.55 -7.00
CA PHE A 130 8.07 7.15 -7.38
C PHE A 130 8.28 7.03 -8.90
N PRO A 131 9.54 6.89 -9.36
CA PRO A 131 9.84 6.60 -10.75
C PRO A 131 9.68 5.10 -11.03
N GLU A 132 8.76 4.76 -11.93
CA GLU A 132 8.44 3.37 -12.24
C GLU A 132 9.39 2.76 -13.29
N ALA A 133 9.59 1.44 -13.21
CA ALA A 133 10.33 0.63 -14.20
C ALA A 133 11.81 1.04 -14.41
N MET A 134 12.48 1.46 -13.34
CA MET A 134 13.93 1.69 -13.32
C MET A 134 14.67 0.35 -13.44
N ASN A 135 15.69 0.27 -14.29
CA ASN A 135 16.42 -0.96 -14.58
C ASN A 135 17.87 -0.95 -14.06
N THR A 136 18.38 0.22 -13.65
CA THR A 136 19.76 0.38 -13.18
C THR A 136 19.82 1.30 -11.96
N LEU A 137 20.82 1.11 -11.10
CA LEU A 137 21.08 2.00 -9.96
C LEU A 137 21.44 3.42 -10.41
N GLU A 138 22.09 3.58 -11.57
CA GLU A 138 22.41 4.90 -12.13
C GLU A 138 21.16 5.73 -12.39
N GLN A 139 20.10 5.10 -12.92
CA GLN A 139 18.84 5.80 -13.14
C GLN A 139 18.28 6.32 -11.81
N TYR A 140 18.31 5.52 -10.75
CA TYR A 140 17.87 5.98 -9.43
C TYR A 140 18.71 7.16 -8.93
N ARG A 141 20.04 7.10 -9.08
CA ARG A 141 20.93 8.22 -8.71
C ARG A 141 20.55 9.51 -9.44
N CYS A 142 20.36 9.45 -10.76
CA CYS A 142 19.95 10.62 -11.54
C CYS A 142 18.63 11.22 -11.07
N PHE A 143 17.64 10.39 -10.69
CA PHE A 143 16.38 10.90 -10.13
C PHE A 143 16.59 11.57 -8.78
N VAL A 144 17.30 10.90 -7.86
CA VAL A 144 17.58 11.40 -6.51
C VAL A 144 18.28 12.77 -6.58
N ASP A 145 19.31 12.88 -7.42
CA ASP A 145 20.09 14.11 -7.59
C ASP A 145 19.26 15.26 -8.19
N ALA A 146 18.26 14.94 -9.03
CA ALA A 146 17.47 15.93 -9.74
C ALA A 146 16.26 16.46 -8.95
N VAL A 147 15.55 15.60 -8.19
CA VAL A 147 14.25 15.97 -7.61
C VAL A 147 14.35 16.59 -6.21
N GLY A 148 15.45 16.37 -5.48
CA GLY A 148 15.67 16.96 -4.15
C GLY A 148 14.72 16.48 -3.04
N VAL A 149 13.82 15.54 -3.33
CA VAL A 149 12.87 14.92 -2.40
C VAL A 149 13.10 13.40 -2.31
N PRO A 150 12.57 12.70 -1.29
CA PRO A 150 12.72 11.25 -1.19
C PRO A 150 12.21 10.51 -2.43
N VAL A 151 13.02 9.56 -2.91
CA VAL A 151 12.69 8.67 -4.04
C VAL A 151 12.40 7.26 -3.51
N LEU A 152 11.32 6.66 -4.02
CA LEU A 152 10.93 5.28 -3.77
C LEU A 152 11.37 4.36 -4.92
N ALA A 153 11.95 3.21 -4.59
CA ALA A 153 12.24 2.14 -5.52
C ALA A 153 11.23 1.00 -5.37
N ASN A 154 10.57 0.62 -6.46
CA ASN A 154 9.63 -0.50 -6.50
C ASN A 154 10.36 -1.80 -6.87
N ILE A 155 10.56 -2.67 -5.87
CA ILE A 155 11.30 -3.93 -6.00
C ILE A 155 10.31 -5.10 -6.08
N THR A 156 9.44 -5.05 -7.08
CA THR A 156 8.46 -6.10 -7.35
C THR A 156 9.06 -7.24 -8.16
N GLU A 157 8.62 -8.48 -7.89
CA GLU A 157 9.11 -9.65 -8.60
C GLU A 157 8.46 -9.81 -9.97
N PHE A 158 9.16 -10.52 -10.86
CA PHE A 158 8.69 -10.85 -12.21
C PHE A 158 8.39 -9.61 -13.08
N GLY A 159 9.04 -8.49 -12.77
CA GLY A 159 9.04 -7.25 -13.54
C GLY A 159 10.32 -7.06 -14.35
N ALA A 160 10.52 -5.83 -14.83
CA ALA A 160 11.73 -5.42 -15.56
C ALA A 160 12.88 -5.01 -14.64
N THR A 161 12.56 -4.49 -13.45
CA THR A 161 13.52 -4.01 -12.47
C THR A 161 14.27 -5.17 -11.80
N PRO A 162 15.61 -5.14 -11.74
CA PRO A 162 16.39 -6.10 -10.96
C PRO A 162 16.02 -6.05 -9.47
N LEU A 163 16.18 -7.17 -8.77
CA LEU A 163 15.92 -7.28 -7.33
C LEU A 163 17.07 -6.68 -6.52
N PHE A 164 17.20 -5.36 -6.55
CA PHE A 164 18.23 -4.65 -5.78
C PHE A 164 18.05 -4.84 -4.28
N THR A 165 19.18 -4.94 -3.59
CA THR A 165 19.27 -4.96 -2.13
C THR A 165 19.06 -3.56 -1.54
N THR A 166 18.72 -3.48 -0.25
CA THR A 166 18.62 -2.21 0.46
C THR A 166 19.95 -1.44 0.48
N ASP A 167 21.08 -2.14 0.51
CA ASP A 167 22.42 -1.52 0.49
C ASP A 167 22.73 -0.90 -0.87
N GLU A 168 22.41 -1.60 -1.97
CA GLU A 168 22.55 -1.08 -3.33
C GLU A 168 21.68 0.16 -3.54
N LEU A 169 20.41 0.12 -3.12
CA LEU A 169 19.50 1.26 -3.22
C LEU A 169 19.97 2.45 -2.36
N ASN A 170 20.40 2.20 -1.13
CA ASN A 170 20.91 3.25 -0.25
C ASN A 170 22.20 3.88 -0.80
N SER A 171 23.05 3.11 -1.50
CA SER A 171 24.29 3.61 -2.10
C SER A 171 24.08 4.70 -3.17
N VAL A 172 22.88 4.75 -3.76
CA VAL A 172 22.46 5.76 -4.75
C VAL A 172 21.42 6.74 -4.20
N GLY A 173 21.21 6.76 -2.88
CA GLY A 173 20.40 7.77 -2.20
C GLY A 173 18.90 7.52 -2.17
N VAL A 174 18.41 6.36 -2.66
CA VAL A 174 17.01 5.95 -2.52
C VAL A 174 16.63 5.86 -1.03
N LYS A 175 15.43 6.35 -0.68
CA LYS A 175 14.98 6.43 0.73
C LYS A 175 13.88 5.44 1.09
N LEU A 176 13.19 4.89 0.10
CA LEU A 176 12.15 3.88 0.31
C LEU A 176 12.35 2.71 -0.65
N ALA A 177 12.29 1.49 -0.12
CA ALA A 177 12.23 0.26 -0.91
C ALA A 177 10.85 -0.37 -0.72
N LEU A 178 10.08 -0.49 -1.79
CA LEU A 178 8.72 -1.03 -1.78
C LEU A 178 8.72 -2.48 -2.26
N TYR A 179 8.09 -3.35 -1.47
CA TYR A 179 7.85 -4.76 -1.78
C TYR A 179 6.35 -5.00 -1.90
N PRO A 180 5.72 -4.61 -3.02
CA PRO A 180 4.28 -4.35 -3.05
C PRO A 180 3.42 -5.62 -2.94
N LEU A 181 3.92 -6.76 -3.43
CA LEU A 181 3.12 -8.00 -3.56
C LEU A 181 3.84 -9.26 -3.09
N SER A 182 5.05 -9.16 -2.52
CA SER A 182 5.88 -10.32 -2.19
C SER A 182 5.17 -11.31 -1.26
N ALA A 183 4.62 -10.82 -0.15
CA ALA A 183 3.82 -11.63 0.78
C ALA A 183 2.53 -12.14 0.14
N PHE A 184 1.86 -11.32 -0.68
CA PHE A 184 0.63 -11.68 -1.39
C PHE A 184 0.86 -12.85 -2.36
N ARG A 185 1.97 -12.85 -3.09
CA ARG A 185 2.35 -13.95 -3.99
C ARG A 185 2.63 -15.24 -3.23
N ALA A 186 3.39 -15.16 -2.14
CA ALA A 186 3.72 -16.32 -1.30
C ALA A 186 2.46 -16.95 -0.69
N MET A 187 1.56 -16.15 -0.11
CA MET A 187 0.33 -16.69 0.49
C MET A 187 -0.57 -17.36 -0.55
N ASN A 188 -0.65 -16.84 -1.78
CA ASN A 188 -1.46 -17.43 -2.84
C ASN A 188 -0.90 -18.80 -3.27
N ALA A 189 0.42 -18.92 -3.37
CA ALA A 189 1.06 -20.19 -3.69
C ALA A 189 0.82 -21.25 -2.59
N ALA A 190 0.95 -20.84 -1.32
CA ALA A 190 0.70 -21.72 -0.17
C ALA A 190 -0.78 -22.16 -0.10
N ALA A 191 -1.72 -21.23 -0.28
CA ALA A 191 -3.14 -21.52 -0.29
C ALA A 191 -3.52 -22.49 -1.43
N LEU A 192 -2.99 -22.27 -2.64
CA LEU A 192 -3.19 -23.17 -3.77
C LEU A 192 -2.68 -24.58 -3.48
N ASN A 193 -1.50 -24.71 -2.87
CA ASN A 193 -0.95 -26.01 -2.49
C ASN A 193 -1.86 -26.75 -1.49
N VAL A 194 -2.44 -26.05 -0.53
CA VAL A 194 -3.41 -26.64 0.42
C VAL A 194 -4.65 -27.12 -0.31
N TYR A 195 -5.22 -26.33 -1.22
CA TYR A 195 -6.40 -26.73 -1.99
C TYR A 195 -6.13 -27.97 -2.86
N GLN A 196 -4.98 -28.03 -3.54
CA GLN A 196 -4.59 -29.18 -4.34
C GLN A 196 -4.33 -30.43 -3.49
N THR A 197 -3.69 -30.27 -2.32
CA THR A 197 -3.47 -31.36 -1.38
C THR A 197 -4.79 -31.96 -0.90
N LEU A 198 -5.75 -31.11 -0.52
CA LEU A 198 -7.06 -31.54 -0.06
C LEU A 198 -7.84 -32.26 -1.17
N LEU A 199 -7.82 -31.74 -2.39
CA LEU A 199 -8.48 -32.34 -3.56
C LEU A 199 -7.92 -33.73 -3.88
N ASN A 200 -6.60 -33.88 -3.86
CA ASN A 200 -5.93 -35.11 -4.29
C ASN A 200 -5.96 -36.22 -3.23
N ASN A 201 -5.91 -35.86 -1.95
CA ASN A 201 -5.74 -36.82 -0.86
C ASN A 201 -7.01 -37.02 -0.01
N GLY A 202 -8.04 -36.16 -0.17
CA GLY A 202 -9.20 -36.14 0.71
C GLY A 202 -8.90 -35.68 2.15
N THR A 203 -7.68 -35.18 2.40
CA THR A 203 -7.22 -34.69 3.71
C THR A 203 -6.09 -33.68 3.57
N GLN A 204 -5.99 -32.74 4.50
CA GLN A 204 -4.92 -31.74 4.59
C GLN A 204 -3.66 -32.25 5.31
N GLN A 205 -3.63 -33.49 5.83
CA GLN A 205 -2.50 -34.02 6.61
C GLN A 205 -1.11 -33.76 5.98
N PRO A 206 -0.89 -33.95 4.66
CA PRO A 206 0.41 -33.69 4.05
C PRO A 206 0.85 -32.21 4.08
N ALA A 207 -0.10 -31.29 4.17
CA ALA A 207 0.17 -29.84 4.15
C ALA A 207 0.35 -29.22 5.55
N LEU A 208 0.11 -29.97 6.63
CA LEU A 208 0.10 -29.42 8.00
C LEU A 208 1.38 -28.66 8.38
N LYS A 209 2.55 -29.18 7.97
CA LYS A 209 3.86 -28.57 8.30
C LYS A 209 4.08 -27.19 7.67
N GLN A 210 3.23 -26.78 6.72
CA GLN A 210 3.34 -25.51 6.01
C GLN A 210 2.35 -24.46 6.52
N MET A 211 1.47 -24.84 7.46
CA MET A 211 0.43 -23.96 7.99
C MET A 211 0.96 -23.22 9.22
N GLN A 212 0.53 -21.97 9.36
CA GLN A 212 0.58 -21.27 10.63
C GLN A 212 -0.23 -22.06 11.67
N THR A 213 0.37 -22.29 12.83
CA THR A 213 -0.29 -22.95 13.95
C THR A 213 -1.33 -22.03 14.59
N ARG A 214 -2.23 -22.62 15.39
CA ARG A 214 -3.22 -21.84 16.14
C ARG A 214 -2.57 -20.88 17.14
N GLU A 215 -1.50 -21.32 17.80
CA GLU A 215 -0.81 -20.52 18.79
C GLU A 215 -0.13 -19.31 18.16
N GLU A 216 0.58 -19.51 17.04
CA GLU A 216 1.16 -18.40 16.27
C GLU A 216 0.07 -17.40 15.85
N LEU A 217 -1.10 -17.88 15.39
CA LEU A 217 -2.21 -16.99 15.05
C LEU A 217 -2.70 -16.17 16.25
N TYR A 218 -2.81 -16.77 17.43
CA TYR A 218 -3.23 -16.07 18.65
C TYR A 218 -2.24 -15.01 19.09
N GLU A 219 -0.95 -15.26 18.93
CA GLU A 219 0.10 -14.28 19.17
C GLU A 219 -0.07 -13.05 18.26
N PHE A 220 -0.30 -13.25 16.95
CA PHE A 220 -0.49 -12.13 16.01
C PHE A 220 -1.80 -11.35 16.24
N LEU A 221 -2.83 -11.99 16.79
CA LEU A 221 -4.14 -11.35 17.05
C LEU A 221 -4.24 -10.73 18.46
N ASP A 222 -3.19 -10.83 19.27
CA ASP A 222 -3.20 -10.45 20.68
C ASP A 222 -4.38 -11.09 21.45
N TYR A 223 -4.68 -12.35 21.12
CA TYR A 223 -5.95 -13.00 21.50
C TYR A 223 -6.14 -13.06 23.02
N HIS A 224 -5.09 -13.46 23.74
CA HIS A 224 -5.14 -13.62 25.20
C HIS A 224 -5.28 -12.29 25.94
N HIS A 225 -4.83 -11.18 25.37
CA HIS A 225 -5.05 -9.86 25.97
C HIS A 225 -6.54 -9.51 26.00
N TYR A 226 -7.27 -9.78 24.92
CA TYR A 226 -8.72 -9.54 24.86
C TYR A 226 -9.49 -10.45 25.82
N GLU A 227 -9.10 -11.73 25.92
CA GLU A 227 -9.68 -12.68 26.86
C GLU A 227 -9.54 -12.20 28.31
N GLN A 228 -8.31 -11.85 28.73
CA GLN A 228 -8.03 -11.32 30.07
C GLN A 228 -8.78 -10.01 30.36
N LYS A 229 -8.90 -9.13 29.35
CA LYS A 229 -9.62 -7.87 29.50
C LYS A 229 -11.12 -8.09 29.72
N LEU A 230 -11.72 -9.07 29.06
CA LEU A 230 -13.11 -9.45 29.31
C LEU A 230 -13.30 -9.97 30.74
N ASP A 231 -12.43 -10.88 31.18
CA ASP A 231 -12.50 -11.42 32.54
C ASP A 231 -12.36 -10.31 33.59
N ALA A 232 -11.38 -9.42 33.44
CA ALA A 232 -11.19 -8.28 34.35
C ALA A 232 -12.39 -7.32 34.40
N LEU A 233 -13.10 -7.13 33.27
CA LEU A 233 -14.27 -6.25 33.18
C LEU A 233 -15.51 -6.88 33.83
N PHE A 234 -15.68 -8.20 33.76
CA PHE A 234 -16.92 -8.87 34.15
C PHE A 234 -16.82 -9.75 35.41
N GLU A 235 -15.63 -10.08 35.91
CA GLU A 235 -15.45 -10.73 37.22
C GLU A 235 -15.82 -9.80 38.38
N LYS A 236 -15.53 -8.50 38.28
CA LYS A 236 -16.01 -7.49 39.26
C LYS A 236 -17.54 -7.36 39.33
N GLY A 237 -18.25 -7.84 38.32
CA GLY A 237 -19.72 -7.87 38.29
C GLY A 237 -20.34 -9.08 38.99
N LYS A 238 -19.56 -10.14 39.26
CA LYS A 238 -20.03 -11.33 39.98
C LYS A 238 -20.03 -11.12 41.50
N GLU A 239 -19.02 -10.44 42.05
CA GLU A 239 -18.96 -10.12 43.49
C GLU A 239 -20.14 -9.25 43.96
N PHE A 240 -20.62 -8.32 43.12
CA PHE A 240 -21.80 -7.49 43.45
C PHE A 240 -23.14 -8.23 43.39
N LYS A 241 -23.23 -9.37 42.68
CA LYS A 241 -24.43 -10.22 42.67
C LYS A 241 -24.47 -11.19 43.85
N GLU A 242 -23.31 -11.67 44.29
CA GLU A 242 -23.21 -12.54 45.48
C GLU A 242 -23.42 -11.75 46.78
N ALA A 243 -22.99 -10.48 46.85
CA ALA A 243 -23.22 -9.61 48.01
C ALA A 243 -24.68 -9.15 48.21
N LYS A 244 -25.62 -9.53 47.33
CA LYS A 244 -27.05 -9.19 47.40
C LYS A 244 -27.98 -10.37 47.68
N GLN A 245 -27.47 -11.57 47.96
CA GLN A 245 -28.29 -12.59 48.63
C GLN A 245 -28.31 -12.29 50.13
N PRO A 246 -29.44 -11.88 50.72
CA PRO A 246 -29.56 -11.81 52.16
C PRO A 246 -29.48 -13.23 52.71
N SER A 247 -28.56 -13.44 53.66
CA SER A 247 -28.59 -14.59 54.55
C SER A 247 -29.89 -14.58 55.36
N GLU A 248 -30.54 -15.75 55.35
CA GLU A 248 -31.61 -16.19 56.28
C GLU A 248 -33.00 -15.58 56.02
N ILE A 249 -34.10 -16.35 56.10
CA ILE A 249 -34.45 -17.42 57.05
C ILE A 249 -35.15 -18.58 56.35
#